data_AF-A0A856MKS5-F1
#
_entry.id   AF-A0A856MKS5-F1
#
_cell.length_a   1.000
_cell.length_b   1.000
_cell.length_c   1.000
_cell.angle_alpha   90.00
_cell.angle_beta   90.00
_cell.angle_gamma   90.00
#
_symmetry.space_group_name_H-M   'P 1'
#
loop_
_entity.id
_entity.type
_entity.pdbx_description
1 polymer ?
#
loop_
_entity_poly.entity_id
_entity_poly.type
_entity_poly.pdbx_seq_one_letter_code
_entity_poly.pdbx_strand_id
1 'polypeptide(L)'
;MNLAVELPSGKILNLSRFIALIPLTTTSNNYNLILEGYSAPITLEPDDAEALKKLLQLDKDLVTANQLELDRQKRLKQNQRAIALLKQRIQRHENMSEAESLHREEIFENFKQIIDAERFPEQKLYSQS
;
A
#
# COMPACT_ATOMS: atom_id res chain seq x y z
N MET A 1 4.72 -17.85 -21.54
CA MET A 1 3.68 -18.90 -21.48
C MET A 1 2.78 -18.73 -22.70
N ASN A 2 2.69 -19.73 -23.57
CA ASN A 2 1.81 -19.69 -24.74
C ASN A 2 0.40 -20.13 -24.33
N LEU A 3 -0.37 -19.22 -23.74
CA LEU A 3 -1.77 -19.46 -23.37
C LEU A 3 -2.67 -18.93 -24.48
N ALA A 4 -2.95 -19.78 -25.46
CA ALA A 4 -4.10 -19.59 -26.33
C ALA A 4 -5.35 -19.99 -25.53
N VAL A 5 -6.30 -19.07 -25.42
CA VAL A 5 -7.56 -19.25 -24.71
C VAL A 5 -8.70 -19.07 -25.69
N GLU A 6 -9.62 -20.03 -25.70
CA GLU A 6 -10.89 -19.91 -26.40
C GLU A 6 -11.92 -19.26 -25.48
N LEU A 7 -12.54 -18.18 -25.96
CA LEU A 7 -13.60 -17.48 -25.28
C LEU A 7 -14.97 -18.12 -25.55
N PRO A 8 -15.98 -17.89 -24.68
CA PRO A 8 -17.36 -18.32 -24.91
C PRO A 8 -17.94 -17.92 -26.27
N SER A 9 -17.53 -16.77 -26.83
CA SER A 9 -17.92 -16.33 -28.17
C SER A 9 -17.24 -17.09 -29.33
N GLY A 10 -16.37 -18.07 -29.04
CA GLY A 10 -15.56 -18.80 -30.02
C GLY A 10 -14.31 -18.04 -30.49
N LYS A 11 -14.01 -16.87 -29.91
CA LYS A 11 -12.79 -16.11 -30.22
C LYS A 11 -11.59 -16.77 -29.53
N ILE A 12 -10.56 -17.13 -30.31
CA ILE A 12 -9.31 -17.66 -29.78
C ILE A 12 -8.31 -16.50 -29.63
N LEU A 13 -7.84 -16.28 -28.40
CA LEU A 13 -6.92 -15.20 -28.06
C LEU A 13 -5.62 -15.76 -27.52
N ASN A 14 -4.50 -15.17 -27.93
CA ASN A 14 -3.20 -15.46 -27.34
C ASN A 14 -2.93 -14.47 -26.20
N LEU A 15 -3.08 -14.94 -24.95
CA LEU A 15 -2.87 -14.14 -23.74
C LEU A 15 -1.40 -13.94 -23.38
N SER A 16 -0.45 -14.53 -24.14
CA SER A 16 0.98 -14.26 -23.94
C SER A 16 1.37 -12.79 -24.13
N ARG A 17 0.50 -12.01 -24.79
CA ARG A 17 0.69 -10.59 -25.11
C ARG A 17 -0.34 -9.71 -24.42
N PHE A 18 -0.95 -10.18 -23.34
CA PHE A 18 -1.92 -9.40 -22.59
C PHE A 18 -1.26 -8.14 -21.99
N ILE A 19 -1.81 -6.96 -22.29
CA ILE A 19 -1.38 -5.69 -21.69
C ILE A 19 -2.41 -5.19 -20.70
N ALA A 20 -3.66 -5.01 -21.13
CA ALA A 20 -4.70 -4.40 -20.31
C ALA A 20 -6.11 -4.81 -20.75
N LEU A 21 -7.03 -4.80 -19.78
CA LEU A 21 -8.47 -4.96 -19.99
C LEU A 21 -9.18 -3.72 -19.43
N ILE A 22 -9.79 -2.91 -20.29
CA ILE A 22 -10.34 -1.61 -19.93
C ILE A 22 -11.86 -1.59 -20.17
N PRO A 23 -12.70 -1.24 -19.18
CA PRO A 23 -14.14 -1.06 -19.41
C PRO A 23 -14.40 0.17 -20.30
N LEU A 24 -15.23 0.02 -21.33
CA LEU A 24 -15.54 1.10 -22.28
C LEU A 24 -16.42 2.21 -21.66
N THR A 25 -17.40 1.84 -20.85
CA THR A 25 -18.22 2.77 -20.06
C THR A 25 -18.68 2.10 -18.76
N THR A 26 -19.15 2.88 -17.79
CA THR A 26 -19.72 2.34 -16.53
C THR A 26 -21.11 1.72 -16.71
N THR A 27 -21.72 1.85 -17.90
CA THR A 27 -23.10 1.44 -18.19
C THR A 27 -23.21 0.34 -19.25
N SER A 28 -22.27 0.28 -20.21
CA SER A 28 -22.13 -0.85 -21.12
C SER A 28 -21.07 -1.80 -20.56
N ASN A 29 -21.45 -3.04 -20.25
CA ASN A 29 -20.53 -4.08 -19.76
C ASN A 29 -19.53 -4.58 -20.83
N ASN A 30 -19.19 -3.74 -21.80
CA ASN A 30 -18.25 -4.03 -22.87
C ASN A 30 -16.84 -3.63 -22.44
N TYR A 31 -15.87 -4.47 -22.80
CA TYR A 31 -14.47 -4.27 -22.42
C TYR A 31 -13.60 -4.17 -23.67
N ASN A 32 -12.58 -3.31 -23.61
CA ASN A 32 -11.51 -3.27 -24.58
C ASN A 32 -10.33 -4.07 -24.06
N LEU A 33 -9.99 -5.14 -24.78
CA LEU A 33 -8.78 -5.90 -24.57
C LEU A 33 -7.66 -5.31 -25.42
N ILE A 34 -6.54 -4.98 -24.77
CA ILE A 34 -5.33 -4.50 -25.41
C ILE A 34 -4.29 -5.62 -25.38
N LEU A 35 -3.84 -6.02 -26.57
CA LEU A 35 -2.80 -7.01 -26.78
C LEU A 35 -1.57 -6.36 -27.43
N GLU A 36 -0.38 -6.76 -27.00
CA GLU A 36 0.89 -6.27 -27.54
C GLU A 36 1.03 -6.62 -29.04
N GLY A 37 1.33 -5.60 -29.85
CA GLY A 37 1.50 -5.74 -31.30
C GLY A 37 0.21 -5.68 -32.12
N TYR A 38 -0.95 -5.44 -31.51
CA TYR A 38 -2.19 -5.13 -32.23
C TYR A 38 -2.38 -3.61 -32.35
N SER A 39 -2.79 -3.15 -33.53
CA SER A 39 -2.96 -1.72 -33.83
C SER A 39 -4.25 -1.12 -33.24
N ALA A 40 -5.22 -1.94 -32.85
CA ALA A 40 -6.50 -1.52 -32.30
C ALA A 40 -6.92 -2.41 -31.12
N PRO A 41 -7.60 -1.85 -30.10
CA PRO A 41 -8.22 -2.63 -29.02
C PRO A 41 -9.30 -3.56 -29.56
N ILE A 42 -9.39 -4.76 -28.99
CA ILE A 42 -10.43 -5.73 -29.31
C ILE A 42 -11.60 -5.51 -28.36
N THR A 43 -12.76 -5.17 -28.92
CA THR A 43 -14.00 -5.10 -28.13
C THR A 43 -14.47 -6.51 -27.79
N LEU A 44 -14.63 -6.74 -26.48
CA LEU A 44 -15.11 -7.97 -25.88
C LEU A 44 -16.51 -7.77 -25.33
N GLU A 45 -17.32 -8.79 -25.54
CA GLU A 45 -18.62 -8.94 -24.91
C GLU A 45 -18.46 -9.20 -23.41
N PRO A 46 -19.47 -8.87 -22.60
CA PRO A 46 -19.42 -9.07 -21.14
C PRO A 46 -19.07 -10.50 -20.73
N ASP A 47 -19.65 -11.50 -21.39
CA ASP A 47 -19.44 -12.92 -21.05
C ASP A 47 -17.99 -13.36 -21.30
N ASP A 48 -17.40 -12.89 -22.41
CA ASP A 48 -16.00 -13.13 -22.74
C ASP A 48 -15.06 -12.43 -21.74
N ALA A 49 -15.40 -11.20 -21.35
CA ALA A 49 -14.61 -10.44 -20.39
C ALA A 49 -14.64 -11.07 -18.99
N GLU A 50 -15.78 -11.63 -18.56
CA GLU A 50 -15.90 -12.35 -17.30
C GLU A 50 -15.09 -13.65 -17.30
N ALA A 51 -15.14 -14.41 -18.41
CA ALA A 51 -14.31 -15.60 -18.59
C ALA A 51 -12.80 -15.27 -18.51
N LEU A 52 -12.38 -14.16 -19.13
CA LEU A 52 -10.99 -13.69 -19.04
C LEU A 52 -10.59 -13.25 -17.64
N LYS A 53 -11.45 -12.54 -16.90
CA LYS A 53 -11.16 -12.14 -15.52
C LYS A 53 -10.92 -13.34 -14.62
N LYS A 54 -11.75 -14.38 -14.75
CA LYS A 54 -11.60 -15.65 -14.03
C LYS A 54 -10.30 -16.37 -14.40
N LEU A 55 -9.97 -16.44 -15.68
CA LEU A 55 -8.74 -17.09 -16.17
C LEU A 55 -7.47 -16.38 -15.73
N LEU A 56 -7.48 -15.04 -15.77
CA LEU A 56 -6.37 -14.20 -15.32
C LEU A 56 -6.32 -14.03 -13.79
N GLN A 57 -7.27 -14.65 -13.06
CA GLN A 57 -7.42 -14.55 -11.61
C GLN A 57 -7.49 -13.09 -11.09
N LEU A 58 -7.95 -12.16 -11.95
CA LEU A 58 -8.06 -10.74 -11.64
C LEU A 58 -9.07 -10.45 -10.52
N ASP A 59 -9.95 -11.40 -10.20
CA ASP A 59 -10.90 -11.31 -9.09
C ASP A 59 -10.23 -11.49 -7.71
N LYS A 60 -8.98 -12.00 -7.64
CA LYS A 60 -8.29 -12.26 -6.36
C LYS A 60 -7.76 -10.99 -5.68
N ASP A 61 -7.53 -9.92 -6.42
CA ASP A 61 -6.98 -8.66 -5.89
C ASP A 61 -8.05 -7.66 -5.45
N LEU A 62 -9.34 -8.01 -5.60
CA LEU A 62 -10.43 -7.30 -4.94
C LEU A 62 -10.48 -7.71 -3.46
N VAL A 63 -9.48 -7.26 -2.68
CA VAL A 63 -9.67 -7.08 -1.24
C VAL A 63 -10.84 -6.13 -1.10
N THR A 64 -12.02 -6.69 -0.88
CA THR A 64 -13.24 -5.90 -0.69
C THR A 64 -12.98 -4.88 0.41
N ALA A 65 -13.46 -3.64 0.23
CA ALA A 65 -13.31 -2.56 1.22
C ALA A 65 -13.65 -3.03 2.65
N ASN A 66 -14.61 -3.95 2.76
CA ASN A 66 -15.05 -4.59 4.01
C ASN A 66 -13.95 -5.43 4.70
N GLN A 67 -13.10 -6.16 3.97
CA GLN A 67 -11.99 -6.91 4.55
C GLN A 67 -10.89 -5.98 5.06
N LEU A 68 -10.62 -4.90 4.32
CA LEU A 68 -9.65 -3.89 4.70
C LEU A 68 -10.09 -3.14 5.97
N GLU A 69 -11.39 -2.83 6.09
CA GLU A 69 -11.99 -2.28 7.31
C GLU A 69 -11.92 -3.25 8.49
N LEU A 70 -12.20 -4.54 8.27
CA LEU A 70 -12.11 -5.56 9.31
C LEU A 70 -10.68 -5.70 9.84
N ASP A 71 -9.68 -5.72 8.95
CA ASP A 71 -8.27 -5.79 9.32
C ASP A 71 -7.81 -4.52 10.05
N ARG A 72 -8.28 -3.35 9.61
CA ARG A 72 -8.04 -2.08 10.30
C ARG A 72 -8.60 -2.12 11.72
N GLN A 73 -9.84 -2.57 11.91
CA GLN A 73 -10.47 -2.69 13.23
C GLN A 73 -9.70 -3.68 14.13
N LYS A 74 -9.24 -4.79 13.58
CA LYS A 74 -8.43 -5.78 14.31
C LYS A 74 -7.11 -5.20 14.78
N ARG A 75 -6.39 -4.47 13.91
CA ARG A 75 -5.14 -3.77 14.27
C ARG A 75 -5.38 -2.68 15.32
N LEU A 76 -6.47 -1.92 15.21
CA LEU A 76 -6.83 -0.91 16.20
C LEU A 76 -7.09 -1.54 17.57
N LYS A 77 -7.81 -2.67 17.64
CA LYS A 77 -8.03 -3.42 18.90
C LYS A 77 -6.71 -3.90 19.50
N GLN A 78 -5.82 -4.47 18.71
CA GLN A 78 -4.51 -4.94 19.16
C GLN A 78 -3.65 -3.79 19.71
N ASN A 79 -3.73 -2.62 19.09
CA ASN A 79 -2.91 -1.46 19.45
C ASN A 79 -3.55 -0.53 20.49
N GLN A 80 -4.71 -0.87 21.07
CA GLN A 80 -5.40 -0.01 22.05
C GLN A 80 -4.50 0.43 23.21
N ARG A 81 -3.70 -0.51 23.74
CA ARG A 81 -2.78 -0.21 24.84
C ARG A 81 -1.68 0.77 24.43
N ALA A 82 -1.11 0.60 23.23
CA ALA A 82 -0.09 1.51 22.70
C ALA A 82 -0.67 2.91 22.47
N ILE A 83 -1.90 2.98 21.94
CA ILE A 83 -2.63 4.24 21.74
C ILE A 83 -2.89 4.94 23.08
N ALA A 84 -3.29 4.20 24.13
CA ALA A 84 -3.52 4.77 25.45
C ALA A 84 -2.23 5.34 26.07
N LEU A 85 -1.11 4.62 25.96
CA LEU A 85 0.19 5.10 26.41
C LEU A 85 0.64 6.34 25.63
N LEU A 86 0.41 6.36 24.32
CA LEU A 86 0.73 7.51 23.48
C LEU A 86 -0.08 8.74 23.90
N LYS A 87 -1.39 8.58 24.14
CA LYS A 87 -2.26 9.67 24.64
C LYS A 87 -1.76 10.24 25.96
N GLN A 88 -1.37 9.38 26.90
CA GLN A 88 -0.79 9.83 28.17
C GLN A 88 0.51 10.61 27.98
N ARG A 89 1.38 10.18 27.04
CA ARG A 89 2.62 10.90 26.73
C ARG A 89 2.36 12.27 26.12
N ILE A 90 1.42 12.36 25.17
CA ILE A 90 1.02 13.63 24.56
C ILE A 90 0.51 14.58 25.64
N GLN A 91 -0.42 14.12 26.49
CA GLN A 91 -0.97 14.93 27.57
C GLN A 91 0.11 15.41 28.55
N ARG A 92 1.12 14.59 28.85
CA ARG A 92 2.25 15.01 29.69
C ARG A 92 3.09 16.10 29.03
N HIS A 93 3.33 15.99 27.72
CA HIS A 93 4.06 17.01 26.96
C HIS A 93 3.28 18.31 26.83
N GLU A 94 1.97 18.25 26.57
CA GLU A 94 1.12 19.45 26.46
C GLU A 94 1.02 20.22 27.79
N ASN A 95 1.04 19.52 28.92
CA ASN A 95 0.97 20.13 30.25
C ASN A 95 2.37 20.38 30.86
N MET A 96 3.44 20.25 30.09
CA MET A 96 4.79 20.44 30.59
C MET A 96 5.08 21.92 30.79
N SER A 97 5.72 22.26 31.92
CA SER A 97 6.20 23.62 32.16
C SER A 97 7.41 23.94 31.28
N GLU A 98 7.59 25.22 30.95
CA GLU A 98 8.74 25.68 30.16
C GLU A 98 10.08 25.36 30.85
N ALA A 99 10.15 25.52 32.19
CA ALA A 99 11.33 25.15 32.97
C ALA A 99 11.65 23.65 32.90
N GLU A 100 10.65 22.78 32.96
CA GLU A 100 10.84 21.33 32.79
C GLU A 100 11.28 20.99 31.36
N SER A 101 10.73 21.68 30.36
CA SER A 101 11.10 21.48 28.95
C SER A 101 12.57 21.84 28.72
N LEU A 102 13.01 23.01 29.20
CA LEU A 102 14.41 23.45 29.11
C LEU A 102 15.35 22.48 29.82
N HIS A 103 14.99 22.02 31.03
CA HIS A 103 15.81 21.06 31.75
C HIS A 103 15.96 19.73 31.01
N ARG A 104 14.90 19.24 30.35
CA ARG A 104 14.97 18.02 29.52
C ARG A 104 15.84 18.21 28.28
N GLU A 105 15.80 19.38 27.68
CA GLU A 105 16.66 19.74 26.55
C GLU A 105 18.13 19.73 26.97
N GLU A 106 18.46 20.34 28.11
CA GLU A 106 19.82 20.30 28.68
C GLU A 106 20.30 18.87 28.95
N ILE A 107 19.45 18.03 29.54
CA ILE A 107 19.76 16.60 29.76
C ILE A 107 20.05 15.91 28.43
N PHE A 108 19.25 16.18 27.40
CA PHE A 108 19.41 15.56 26.10
C PHE A 108 20.68 16.03 25.39
N GLU A 109 21.03 17.31 25.45
CA GLU A 109 22.29 17.83 24.91
C GLU A 109 23.51 17.20 25.62
N ASN A 110 23.46 17.09 26.95
CA ASN A 110 24.52 16.42 27.70
C ASN A 110 24.64 14.94 27.29
N PHE A 111 23.51 14.26 27.12
CA PHE A 111 23.49 12.88 26.64
C PHE A 111 24.15 12.75 25.26
N LYS A 112 23.84 13.64 24.30
CA LYS A 112 24.47 13.63 22.97
C LYS A 112 25.99 13.74 23.07
N GLN A 113 26.48 14.67 23.88
CA GLN A 113 27.91 14.88 24.09
C GLN A 113 28.59 13.64 24.67
N ILE A 114 27.98 12.99 25.67
CA ILE A 114 28.50 11.76 26.27
C ILE A 114 28.58 10.64 25.23
N ILE A 115 27.50 10.41 24.48
CA ILE A 115 27.45 9.35 23.48
C ILE A 115 28.52 9.54 22.40
N ASP A 116 28.76 10.78 21.97
CA ASP A 116 29.76 11.05 20.95
C ASP A 116 31.20 11.08 21.49
N ALA A 117 31.40 11.37 22.77
CA ALA A 117 32.71 11.27 23.42
C ALA A 117 33.17 9.81 23.55
N GLU A 118 32.24 8.88 23.72
CA GLU A 118 32.51 7.44 23.82
C GLU A 118 32.73 6.77 22.45
N ARG A 119 32.50 7.49 21.34
CA ARG A 119 32.57 6.95 19.97
C ARG A 119 33.80 7.44 19.22
N PHE A 120 34.29 6.61 18.31
CA PHE A 120 35.33 7.02 17.38
C PHE A 120 34.85 8.17 16.47
N PRO A 121 35.76 9.04 16.00
CA PRO A 121 35.39 10.24 15.22
C PRO A 121 34.48 9.99 14.01
N GLU A 122 34.63 8.85 13.33
CA GLU A 122 33.83 8.45 12.16
C GLU A 122 32.46 7.84 12.51
N GLN A 123 32.17 7.62 13.80
CA GLN A 123 30.97 6.95 14.29
C GLN A 123 30.10 7.84 15.20
N LYS A 124 30.45 9.12 15.30
CA LYS A 124 29.69 10.13 16.05
C LYS A 124 28.29 10.28 15.45
N LEU A 125 27.27 10.29 16.30
CA LEU A 125 25.87 10.36 15.88
C LEU A 125 25.32 11.79 15.88
N TYR A 126 25.83 12.65 16.77
CA TYR A 126 25.20 13.93 17.05
C TYR A 126 26.06 15.14 16.68
N SER A 127 27.39 14.98 16.71
CA SER A 127 28.40 16.01 16.42
C SER A 127 28.89 15.97 14.97
N GLN A 128 28.14 15.30 14.10
CA GLN A 128 28.30 15.38 12.65
C GLN A 128 27.06 16.04 12.03
N SER A 129 27.14 17.36 11.86
CA SER A 129 26.38 18.20 10.92
C SER A 129 27.22 19.44 10.63
#